data_AF-A0A9K3KD77-F1
#
_entry.id   AF-A0A9K3KD77-F1
#
_cell.length_a   1.000
_cell.length_b   1.000
_cell.length_c   1.000
_cell.angle_alpha   90.00
_cell.angle_beta   90.00
_cell.angle_gamma   90.00
#
_symmetry.space_group_name_H-M   'P 1'
#
loop_
_entity.id
_entity.type
_entity.pdbx_description
1 polymer ?
#
loop_
_entity_poly.entity_id
_entity_poly.type
_entity_poly.pdbx_seq_one_letter_code
_entity_poly.pdbx_strand_id
1 'polypeptide(L)'
;MLEAAFADIDWPSHERSVNTFKDGPHIFLVKFLHGWLPVGKLVSRYDPVKYPSACPSCDEPSEKSKHVLTCPNPECRKWHAALKTSIWHRCESVDTDPALLDLLLWGLNHWLQGTPIPTHRVPERVAHLLHSQTTIGWDNFLLGRWSKHWTTLQLQYLQRDHIEVKNKNHGLSWSSNIIRLMWDHCYKEW
;
A
#
# COMPACT_ATOMS: atom_id res chain seq x y z
N MET A 1 -4.04 -8.30 20.47
CA MET A 1 -3.52 -8.41 19.08
C MET A 1 -3.81 -7.16 18.25
N LEU A 2 -5.06 -6.70 18.14
CA LEU A 2 -5.41 -5.50 17.34
C LEU A 2 -4.74 -4.21 17.83
N GLU A 3 -4.65 -3.98 19.14
CA GLU A 3 -3.99 -2.78 19.69
C GLU A 3 -2.48 -2.73 19.41
N ALA A 4 -1.80 -3.87 19.50
CA ALA A 4 -0.36 -3.97 19.19
C ALA A 4 -0.09 -3.68 17.71
N ALA A 5 -0.93 -4.18 16.81
CA ALA A 5 -0.83 -3.88 15.38
C ALA A 5 -1.04 -2.37 15.10
N PHE A 6 -1.99 -1.75 15.79
CA PHE A 6 -2.26 -0.32 15.65
C PHE A 6 -1.08 0.56 16.11
N ALA A 7 -0.44 0.20 17.21
CA ALA A 7 0.73 0.91 17.76
C ALA A 7 2.02 0.73 16.93
N ASP A 8 2.05 -0.26 16.04
CA ASP A 8 3.17 -0.51 15.13
C ASP A 8 3.07 0.22 13.80
N ILE A 9 1.91 0.82 13.50
CA ILE A 9 1.73 1.62 12.29
C ILE A 9 2.49 2.95 12.42
N ASP A 10 3.21 3.33 11.35
CA ASP A 10 3.85 4.62 11.18
C ASP A 10 2.81 5.71 10.83
N TRP A 11 2.01 6.08 11.84
CA TRP A 11 1.02 7.15 11.75
C TRP A 11 1.60 8.50 11.33
N PRO A 12 2.79 8.93 11.81
CA PRO A 12 3.38 10.17 11.34
C PRO A 12 3.63 10.22 9.83
N SER A 13 4.11 9.12 9.23
CA SER A 13 4.29 9.03 7.77
C SER A 13 2.95 9.04 7.04
N HIS A 14 1.97 8.32 7.56
CA HIS A 14 0.60 8.30 7.04
C HIS A 14 -0.03 9.70 7.02
N GLU A 15 -0.03 10.39 8.16
CA GLU A 15 -0.58 11.73 8.32
C GLU A 15 0.11 12.73 7.39
N ARG A 16 1.45 12.68 7.32
CA ARG A 16 2.23 13.52 6.42
C ARG A 16 1.79 13.32 4.97
N SER A 17 1.58 12.09 4.53
CA SER A 17 1.08 11.82 3.18
C SER A 17 -0.31 12.38 2.96
N VAL A 18 -1.25 12.19 3.91
CA VAL A 18 -2.64 12.68 3.79
C VAL A 18 -2.67 14.20 3.58
N ASN A 19 -1.88 14.93 4.38
CA ASN A 19 -1.85 16.39 4.37
C ASN A 19 -1.34 17.00 3.04
N THR A 20 -0.75 16.17 2.17
CA THR A 20 -0.24 16.60 0.87
C THR A 20 -1.26 16.59 -0.26
N PHE A 21 -2.40 15.93 -0.08
CA PHE A 21 -3.50 15.92 -1.05
C PHE A 21 -4.40 17.15 -0.86
N LYS A 22 -4.94 17.68 -1.96
CA LYS A 22 -5.86 18.83 -1.99
C LYS A 22 -7.07 18.50 -2.87
N ASP A 23 -8.16 19.23 -2.68
CA ASP A 23 -9.37 19.22 -3.53
C ASP A 23 -9.92 17.81 -3.85
N GLY A 24 -10.21 17.52 -5.12
CA GLY A 24 -10.75 16.24 -5.59
C GLY A 24 -9.94 15.02 -5.14
N PRO A 25 -8.61 14.98 -5.34
CA PRO A 25 -7.75 13.91 -4.84
C PRO A 25 -7.89 13.66 -3.33
N HIS A 26 -8.07 14.70 -2.52
CA HIS A 26 -8.26 14.54 -1.08
C HIS A 26 -9.62 13.90 -0.74
N ILE A 27 -10.69 14.27 -1.45
CA ILE A 27 -12.03 13.67 -1.26
C ILE A 27 -11.99 12.17 -1.61
N PHE A 28 -11.35 11.82 -2.73
CA PHE A 28 -11.14 10.42 -3.08
C PHE A 28 -10.36 9.69 -1.99
N LEU A 29 -9.23 10.25 -1.56
CA LEU A 29 -8.35 9.63 -0.58
C LEU A 29 -9.09 9.31 0.72
N VAL A 30 -9.86 10.25 1.26
CA VAL A 30 -10.68 10.02 2.48
C VAL A 30 -11.63 8.84 2.25
N LYS A 31 -12.39 8.84 1.15
CA LYS A 31 -13.30 7.72 0.85
C LYS A 31 -12.57 6.40 0.69
N PHE A 32 -11.39 6.41 0.05
CA PHE A 32 -10.55 5.24 -0.16
C PHE A 32 -10.05 4.66 1.17
N LEU A 33 -9.46 5.48 2.03
CA LEU A 33 -8.89 5.06 3.31
C LEU A 33 -9.93 4.51 4.30
N HIS A 34 -11.17 5.00 4.21
CA HIS A 34 -12.30 4.54 5.00
C HIS A 34 -13.13 3.42 4.34
N GLY A 35 -12.78 3.01 3.11
CA GLY A 35 -13.48 1.96 2.38
C GLY A 35 -14.89 2.36 1.89
N TRP A 36 -15.12 3.65 1.70
CA TRP A 36 -16.39 4.26 1.29
C TRP A 36 -16.48 4.60 -0.20
N LEU A 37 -15.56 4.06 -1.01
CA LEU A 37 -15.72 4.14 -2.47
C LEU A 37 -17.05 3.49 -2.89
N PRO A 38 -17.75 4.05 -3.89
CA PRO A 38 -19.03 3.56 -4.38
C PRO A 38 -18.88 2.26 -5.19
N VAL A 39 -18.43 1.19 -4.53
CA VAL A 39 -18.33 -0.17 -5.09
C VAL A 39 -19.67 -0.90 -5.05
N GLY A 40 -19.85 -1.94 -5.87
CA GLY A 40 -21.09 -2.69 -6.02
C GLY A 40 -21.77 -3.05 -4.69
N LYS A 41 -21.04 -3.62 -3.72
CA LYS A 41 -21.61 -3.97 -2.41
C LYS A 41 -22.13 -2.76 -1.62
N LEU A 42 -21.52 -1.60 -1.79
CA LEU A 42 -21.94 -0.37 -1.10
C LEU A 42 -23.13 0.27 -1.82
N VAL A 43 -23.07 0.42 -3.15
CA VAL A 43 -24.11 1.11 -3.92
C VAL A 43 -25.40 0.31 -4.07
N SER A 44 -25.31 -1.03 -4.07
CA SER A 44 -26.48 -1.91 -4.06
C SER A 44 -27.37 -1.74 -2.84
N ARG A 45 -26.86 -1.14 -1.75
CA ARG A 45 -27.68 -0.81 -0.57
C ARG A 45 -28.67 0.32 -0.82
N TYR A 46 -28.42 1.18 -1.81
CA TYR A 46 -29.32 2.28 -2.15
C TYR A 46 -30.46 1.81 -3.05
N ASP A 47 -30.13 1.04 -4.10
CA ASP A 47 -31.10 0.43 -5.03
C ASP A 47 -30.48 -0.84 -5.66
N PRO A 48 -30.83 -2.04 -5.16
CA PRO A 48 -30.27 -3.30 -5.66
C PRO A 48 -30.68 -3.65 -7.10
N VAL A 49 -31.81 -3.10 -7.58
CA VAL A 49 -32.31 -3.38 -8.93
C VAL A 49 -31.52 -2.58 -9.94
N LYS A 50 -31.23 -1.31 -9.63
CA LYS A 50 -30.45 -0.42 -10.49
C LYS A 50 -28.94 -0.64 -10.37
N TYR A 51 -28.46 -0.97 -9.17
CA TYR A 51 -27.03 -1.12 -8.88
C TYR A 51 -26.75 -2.51 -8.31
N PRO A 52 -26.39 -3.49 -9.15
CA PRO A 52 -26.02 -4.82 -8.69
C PRO A 52 -24.84 -4.80 -7.72
N SER A 53 -24.77 -5.76 -6.80
CA SER A 53 -23.63 -5.91 -5.89
C SER A 53 -22.36 -6.41 -6.57
N ALA A 54 -22.48 -6.91 -7.80
CA ALA A 54 -21.39 -7.54 -8.53
C ALA A 54 -20.40 -6.51 -9.10
N CYS A 55 -19.14 -6.92 -9.28
CA CYS A 55 -18.14 -6.09 -9.92
C CYS A 55 -18.48 -5.91 -11.41
N PRO A 56 -18.56 -4.68 -11.93
CA PRO A 56 -18.89 -4.46 -13.35
C PRO A 56 -17.78 -4.90 -14.31
N SER A 57 -16.58 -5.21 -13.82
CA SER A 57 -15.42 -5.59 -14.64
C SER A 57 -15.14 -7.08 -14.71
N CYS A 58 -15.53 -7.87 -13.69
CA CYS A 58 -15.22 -9.29 -13.64
C CYS A 58 -16.33 -10.17 -13.06
N ASP A 59 -17.50 -9.60 -12.80
CA ASP A 59 -18.70 -10.28 -12.29
C ASP A 59 -18.53 -10.95 -10.91
N GLU A 60 -17.49 -10.60 -10.14
CA GLU A 60 -17.39 -10.99 -8.72
C GLU A 60 -18.68 -10.61 -7.99
N PRO A 61 -19.45 -11.58 -7.43
CA PRO A 61 -20.83 -11.32 -6.98
C PRO A 61 -20.97 -10.26 -5.88
N SER A 62 -19.92 -10.01 -5.11
CA SER A 62 -19.90 -9.00 -4.06
C SER A 62 -18.63 -8.15 -4.12
N GLU A 63 -18.67 -7.09 -4.93
CA GLU A 63 -17.58 -6.13 -5.06
C GLU A 63 -17.38 -5.34 -3.77
N LYS A 64 -16.35 -5.69 -3.01
CA LYS A 64 -15.90 -4.97 -1.81
C LYS A 64 -14.82 -3.95 -2.18
N SER A 65 -14.56 -2.98 -1.31
CA SER A 65 -13.56 -1.93 -1.56
C SER A 65 -12.16 -2.48 -1.89
N LYS A 66 -11.76 -3.62 -1.29
CA LYS A 66 -10.51 -4.30 -1.59
C LYS A 66 -10.47 -4.90 -3.00
N HIS A 67 -11.63 -5.36 -3.51
CA HIS A 67 -11.73 -6.01 -4.81
C HIS A 67 -11.33 -5.07 -5.94
N VAL A 68 -11.63 -3.76 -5.83
CA VAL A 68 -11.24 -2.75 -6.82
C VAL A 68 -9.73 -2.80 -7.11
N LEU A 69 -8.92 -3.05 -6.07
CA LEU A 69 -7.46 -3.10 -6.17
C LEU A 69 -6.93 -4.47 -6.58
N THR A 70 -7.71 -5.54 -6.42
CA THR A 70 -7.29 -6.94 -6.68
C THR A 70 -8.13 -7.57 -7.80
N CYS A 71 -8.82 -6.76 -8.59
CA CYS A 71 -9.74 -7.24 -9.62
C CYS A 71 -8.94 -8.00 -10.69
N PRO A 72 -9.41 -9.18 -11.14
CA PRO A 72 -8.74 -9.96 -12.19
C PRO A 72 -8.95 -9.36 -13.60
N ASN A 73 -9.60 -8.21 -13.75
CA ASN A 73 -9.73 -7.53 -15.03
C ASN A 73 -8.33 -7.21 -15.62
N PRO A 74 -8.08 -7.49 -16.92
CA PRO A 74 -6.85 -7.08 -17.61
C PRO A 74 -6.36 -5.65 -17.34
N GLU A 75 -7.24 -4.66 -17.28
CA GLU A 75 -6.83 -3.26 -17.01
C GLU A 75 -6.25 -3.10 -15.60
N CYS A 76 -6.87 -3.71 -14.59
CA CYS A 76 -6.36 -3.72 -13.22
C CYS A 76 -4.96 -4.38 -13.15
N ARG A 77 -4.70 -5.42 -13.95
CA ARG A 77 -3.35 -6.02 -14.06
C ARG A 77 -2.32 -5.08 -14.69
N LYS A 78 -2.72 -4.26 -15.68
CA LYS A 78 -1.82 -3.23 -16.24
C LYS A 78 -1.49 -2.18 -15.18
N TRP A 79 -2.49 -1.77 -14.40
CA TRP A 79 -2.28 -0.88 -13.26
C TRP A 79 -1.34 -1.50 -12.21
N HIS A 80 -1.47 -2.79 -11.86
CA HIS A 80 -0.53 -3.49 -10.96
C HIS A 80 0.91 -3.41 -11.46
N ALA A 81 1.12 -3.63 -12.77
CA ALA A 81 2.45 -3.54 -13.37
C ALA A 81 3.00 -2.12 -13.30
N ALA A 82 2.19 -1.12 -13.67
CA ALA A 82 2.58 0.28 -13.63
C ALA A 82 2.91 0.76 -12.21
N LEU A 83 2.09 0.38 -11.21
CA LEU A 83 2.32 0.69 -9.80
C LEU A 83 3.66 0.12 -9.31
N LYS A 84 3.92 -1.17 -9.57
CA LYS A 84 5.17 -1.82 -9.16
C LYS A 84 6.39 -1.16 -9.80
N THR A 85 6.31 -0.85 -11.09
CA THR A 85 7.39 -0.15 -11.81
C THR A 85 7.66 1.25 -11.23
N SER A 86 6.61 2.03 -10.95
CA SER A 86 6.76 3.35 -10.32
C SER A 86 7.37 3.27 -8.93
N ILE A 87 6.94 2.30 -8.12
CA ILE A 87 7.50 2.06 -6.79
C ILE A 87 8.99 1.72 -6.90
N TRP A 88 9.35 0.81 -7.81
CA TRP A 88 10.73 0.42 -8.05
C TRP A 88 11.60 1.63 -8.39
N HIS A 89 11.24 2.40 -9.42
CA HIS A 89 11.96 3.61 -9.81
C HIS A 89 12.07 4.62 -8.67
N ARG A 90 11.00 4.79 -7.88
CA ARG A 90 11.01 5.71 -6.75
C ARG A 90 12.01 5.26 -5.70
N CYS A 91 12.00 3.99 -5.32
CA CYS A 91 12.88 3.43 -4.30
C CYS A 91 14.35 3.53 -4.70
N GLU A 92 14.67 3.20 -5.96
CA GLU A 92 16.01 3.38 -6.55
C GLU A 92 16.47 4.86 -6.47
N SER A 93 15.57 5.80 -6.81
CA SER A 93 15.90 7.24 -6.82
C SER A 93 16.18 7.87 -5.44
N VAL A 94 15.89 7.13 -4.37
CA VAL A 94 16.04 7.56 -2.98
C VAL A 94 16.88 6.59 -2.17
N ASP A 95 17.80 5.86 -2.81
CA ASP A 95 18.77 4.99 -2.12
C ASP A 95 18.08 4.03 -1.13
N THR A 96 16.96 3.44 -1.54
CA THR A 96 16.24 2.47 -0.70
C THR A 96 17.06 1.20 -0.57
N ASP A 97 17.11 0.64 0.63
CA ASP A 97 17.69 -0.66 0.89
C ASP A 97 17.12 -1.72 -0.08
N PRO A 98 17.97 -2.39 -0.87
CA PRO A 98 17.53 -3.40 -1.82
C PRO A 98 16.68 -4.50 -1.16
N ALA A 99 17.01 -4.91 0.06
CA ALA A 99 16.23 -5.93 0.78
C ALA A 99 14.83 -5.45 1.18
N LEU A 100 14.67 -4.15 1.47
CA LEU A 100 13.35 -3.56 1.73
C LEU A 100 12.56 -3.39 0.44
N LEU A 101 13.21 -2.95 -0.65
CA LEU A 101 12.56 -2.84 -1.95
C LEU A 101 12.02 -4.21 -2.41
N ASP A 102 12.83 -5.26 -2.32
CA ASP A 102 12.42 -6.63 -2.65
C ASP A 102 11.23 -7.06 -1.80
N LEU A 103 11.31 -6.89 -0.47
CA LEU A 103 10.23 -7.27 0.45
C LEU A 103 8.93 -6.53 0.15
N LEU A 104 9.03 -5.23 -0.17
CA LEU A 104 7.91 -4.37 -0.48
C LEU A 104 7.20 -4.85 -1.75
N LEU A 105 7.95 -4.98 -2.86
CA LEU A 105 7.39 -5.41 -4.14
C LEU A 105 6.85 -6.83 -4.07
N TRP A 106 7.53 -7.71 -3.34
CA TRP A 106 7.12 -9.10 -3.14
C TRP A 106 5.81 -9.20 -2.36
N GLY A 107 5.69 -8.53 -1.22
CA GLY A 107 4.47 -8.54 -0.40
C GLY A 107 3.29 -7.89 -1.11
N LEU A 108 3.53 -6.76 -1.79
CA LEU A 108 2.52 -6.11 -2.63
C LEU A 108 2.05 -7.05 -3.75
N ASN A 109 2.96 -7.70 -4.47
CA ASN A 109 2.60 -8.59 -5.57
C ASN A 109 1.75 -9.78 -5.11
N HIS A 110 2.15 -10.43 -4.01
CA HIS A 110 1.38 -11.53 -3.45
C HIS A 110 -0.03 -11.10 -3.05
N TRP A 111 -0.15 -9.95 -2.39
CA TRP A 111 -1.44 -9.40 -1.99
C TRP A 111 -2.33 -9.04 -3.20
N LEU A 112 -1.79 -8.37 -4.22
CA LEU A 112 -2.52 -8.02 -5.45
C LEU A 112 -3.02 -9.27 -6.19
N GLN A 113 -2.28 -10.38 -6.12
CA GLN A 113 -2.65 -11.67 -6.71
C GLN A 113 -3.55 -12.53 -5.83
N GLY A 114 -3.83 -12.11 -4.58
CA GLY A 114 -4.60 -12.90 -3.63
C GLY A 114 -3.89 -14.19 -3.19
N THR A 115 -2.56 -14.23 -3.26
CA THR A 115 -1.76 -15.41 -2.91
C THR A 115 -1.18 -15.27 -1.50
N PRO A 116 -0.97 -16.37 -0.76
CA PRO A 116 -0.31 -16.34 0.53
C PRO A 116 1.12 -15.79 0.39
N ILE A 117 1.58 -15.05 1.40
CA ILE A 117 2.91 -14.44 1.45
C ILE A 117 3.88 -15.40 2.19
N PRO A 118 4.88 -16.01 1.51
CA PRO A 118 5.78 -16.99 2.14
C PRO A 118 6.74 -16.41 3.20
N THR A 119 6.45 -16.59 4.48
CA THR A 119 7.25 -15.99 5.58
C THR A 119 8.64 -16.60 5.81
N HIS A 120 8.94 -17.78 5.28
CA HIS A 120 10.17 -18.54 5.54
C HIS A 120 11.33 -18.22 4.59
N ARG A 121 11.14 -17.32 3.62
CA ARG A 121 12.13 -17.06 2.54
C ARG A 121 12.87 -15.73 2.68
N VAL A 122 12.68 -15.02 3.79
CA VAL A 122 13.25 -13.68 3.96
C VAL A 122 14.49 -13.68 4.86
N PRO A 123 15.48 -12.80 4.60
CA PRO A 123 16.63 -12.63 5.49
C PRO A 123 16.19 -12.31 6.92
N GLU A 124 16.92 -12.83 7.91
CA GLU A 124 16.62 -12.64 9.35
C GLU A 124 16.44 -11.15 9.72
N ARG A 125 17.28 -10.30 9.13
CA ARG A 125 17.23 -8.83 9.22
C ARG A 125 15.83 -8.23 9.01
N VAL A 126 15.07 -8.75 8.05
CA VAL A 126 13.75 -8.21 7.69
C VAL A 126 12.61 -9.08 8.20
N ALA A 127 12.91 -10.18 8.91
CA ALA A 127 11.89 -11.10 9.41
C ALA A 127 10.95 -10.42 10.42
N HIS A 128 11.50 -9.60 11.33
CA HIS A 128 10.69 -8.84 12.28
C HIS A 128 9.76 -7.84 11.57
N LEU A 129 10.28 -7.16 10.54
CA LEU A 129 9.49 -6.25 9.72
C LEU A 129 8.36 -6.99 9.00
N LEU A 130 8.65 -8.12 8.35
CA LEU A 130 7.64 -8.93 7.68
C LEU A 130 6.56 -9.38 8.65
N HIS A 131 6.95 -9.84 9.84
CA HIS A 131 6.00 -10.25 10.88
C HIS A 131 5.11 -9.08 11.33
N SER A 132 5.69 -7.92 11.62
CA SER A 132 4.95 -6.72 12.01
C SER A 132 4.00 -6.25 10.91
N GLN A 133 4.45 -6.15 9.65
CA GLN A 133 3.59 -5.76 8.53
C GLN A 133 2.48 -6.79 8.25
N THR A 134 2.77 -8.09 8.38
CA THR A 134 1.76 -9.14 8.21
C THR A 134 0.71 -9.09 9.32
N THR A 135 1.11 -8.72 10.53
CA THR A 135 0.20 -8.50 11.68
C THR A 135 -0.70 -7.28 11.48
N ILE A 136 -0.16 -6.21 10.88
CA ILE A 136 -0.95 -5.04 10.43
C ILE A 136 -1.90 -5.42 9.27
N GLY A 137 -1.45 -6.31 8.41
CA GLY A 137 -2.15 -6.75 7.20
C GLY A 137 -1.61 -6.08 5.94
N TRP A 138 -1.53 -6.85 4.86
CA TRP A 138 -1.04 -6.35 3.56
C TRP A 138 -2.13 -5.60 2.78
N ASP A 139 -3.39 -5.81 3.12
CA ASP A 139 -4.51 -4.97 2.67
C ASP A 139 -4.42 -3.53 3.18
N ASN A 140 -3.74 -3.32 4.30
CA ASN A 140 -3.46 -2.01 4.86
C ASN A 140 -2.26 -1.31 4.20
N PHE A 141 -1.48 -2.04 3.38
CA PHE A 141 -0.25 -1.53 2.77
C PHE A 141 -0.53 -0.40 1.76
N LEU A 142 -1.48 -0.61 0.84
CA LEU A 142 -1.93 0.44 -0.09
C LEU A 142 -2.77 1.53 0.60
N LEU A 143 -3.30 1.26 1.79
CA LEU A 143 -3.93 2.28 2.64
C LEU A 143 -2.90 3.12 3.41
N GLY A 144 -1.61 2.96 3.11
CA GLY A 144 -0.51 3.72 3.71
C GLY A 144 -0.31 3.46 5.21
N ARG A 145 -0.76 2.31 5.71
CA ARG A 145 -0.60 1.89 7.11
C ARG A 145 0.55 0.91 7.21
N TRP A 146 1.75 1.46 7.18
CA TRP A 146 2.99 0.70 7.15
C TRP A 146 3.53 0.46 8.55
N SER A 147 4.24 -0.64 8.76
CA SER A 147 5.03 -0.85 9.97
C SER A 147 6.11 0.23 10.14
N LYS A 148 6.28 0.79 11.33
CA LYS A 148 7.39 1.70 11.67
C LYS A 148 8.78 1.06 11.50
N HIS A 149 8.87 -0.27 11.40
CA HIS A 149 10.13 -0.96 11.15
C HIS A 149 10.69 -0.72 9.75
N TRP A 150 9.86 -0.33 8.77
CA TRP A 150 10.32 0.03 7.42
C TRP A 150 11.31 1.19 7.46
N THR A 151 10.93 2.30 8.10
CA THR A 151 11.76 3.51 8.21
C THR A 151 13.00 3.27 9.09
N THR A 152 12.86 2.44 10.12
CA THR A 152 13.97 2.06 11.01
C THR A 152 15.05 1.28 10.25
N LEU A 153 14.67 0.24 9.50
CA LEU A 153 15.61 -0.58 8.75
C LEU A 153 16.25 0.18 7.59
N GLN A 154 15.51 1.11 6.97
CA GLN A 154 16.05 1.99 5.94
C GLN A 154 17.15 2.90 6.49
N LEU A 155 16.96 3.50 7.68
CA LEU A 155 18.00 4.32 8.29
C LEU A 155 19.24 3.48 8.65
N GLN A 156 19.05 2.28 9.19
CA GLN A 156 20.15 1.36 9.50
C GLN A 156 20.95 0.97 8.25
N TYR A 157 20.27 0.76 7.11
CA TYR A 157 20.91 0.51 5.82
C TYR A 157 21.84 1.65 5.42
N LEU A 158 21.33 2.88 5.41
CA LEU A 158 22.12 4.05 5.01
C LEU A 158 23.37 4.23 5.88
N GLN A 159 23.23 4.00 7.20
CA GLN A 159 24.34 4.09 8.14
C GLN A 159 25.38 2.98 7.92
N ARG A 160 24.92 1.73 7.75
CA ARG A 160 25.77 0.55 7.56
C ARG A 160 26.60 0.64 6.28
N ASP A 161 25.99 1.09 5.19
CA ASP A 161 26.62 1.10 3.87
C ASP A 161 27.26 2.47 3.53
N HIS A 162 27.36 3.35 4.53
CA HIS A 162 27.94 4.69 4.41
C HIS A 162 27.32 5.53 3.28
N ILE A 163 26.01 5.36 3.06
CA ILE A 163 25.25 6.13 2.08
C ILE A 163 24.84 7.45 2.72
N GLU A 164 24.99 8.54 1.96
CA GLU A 164 24.63 9.88 2.41
C GLU A 164 23.15 9.95 2.85
N VAL A 165 22.94 10.35 4.11
CA VAL A 165 21.59 10.54 4.67
C VAL A 165 21.02 11.87 4.16
N LYS A 166 20.02 11.77 3.28
CA LYS A 166 19.32 12.91 2.67
C LYS A 166 17.91 12.98 3.20
N ASN A 167 17.30 14.16 3.20
CA ASN A 167 15.91 14.33 3.64
C ASN A 167 14.90 13.44 2.91
N LYS A 168 15.22 12.84 1.75
CA LYS A 168 14.32 12.01 0.95
C LYS A 168 14.46 10.49 1.15
N ASN A 169 15.57 10.02 1.74
CA ASN A 169 15.93 8.59 1.77
C ASN A 169 15.81 7.92 3.14
N HIS A 170 15.39 8.64 4.18
CA HIS A 170 15.17 8.09 5.51
C HIS A 170 13.90 8.64 6.17
N GLY A 171 13.51 7.98 7.27
CA GLY A 171 12.47 8.45 8.19
C GLY A 171 11.15 8.77 7.49
N LEU A 172 10.47 9.78 8.03
CA LEU A 172 9.13 10.20 7.61
C LEU A 172 9.04 10.54 6.13
N SER A 173 10.04 11.23 5.59
CA SER A 173 10.01 11.67 4.20
C SER A 173 10.11 10.50 3.22
N TRP A 174 10.92 9.48 3.54
CA TRP A 174 11.08 8.31 2.67
C TRP A 174 9.76 7.52 2.54
N SER A 175 9.19 7.11 3.66
CA SER A 175 7.93 6.35 3.71
C SER A 175 6.77 7.18 3.16
N SER A 176 6.61 8.44 3.60
CA SER A 176 5.48 9.29 3.17
C SER A 176 5.50 9.56 1.66
N ASN A 177 6.68 9.67 1.04
CA ASN A 177 6.81 9.83 -0.40
C ASN A 177 6.41 8.58 -1.19
N ILE A 178 6.68 7.38 -0.66
CA ILE A 178 6.25 6.13 -1.31
C ILE A 178 4.76 5.91 -1.11
N ILE A 179 4.23 6.17 0.10
CA ILE A 179 2.79 6.13 0.40
C ILE A 179 2.02 7.07 -0.54
N ARG A 180 2.48 8.31 -0.67
CA ARG A 180 1.88 9.28 -1.59
C ARG A 180 1.87 8.78 -3.02
N LEU A 181 2.99 8.22 -3.51
CA LEU A 181 3.06 7.67 -4.86
C LEU A 181 2.01 6.58 -5.08
N MET A 182 1.82 5.67 -4.12
CA MET A 182 0.80 4.63 -4.22
C MET A 182 -0.61 5.22 -4.28
N TRP A 183 -0.90 6.24 -3.49
CA TRP A 183 -2.21 6.91 -3.50
C TRP A 183 -2.45 7.72 -4.77
N ASP A 184 -1.43 8.36 -5.34
CA ASP A 184 -1.53 9.00 -6.66
C ASP A 184 -1.88 7.97 -7.75
N HIS A 185 -1.31 6.76 -7.66
CA HIS A 185 -1.67 5.65 -8.55
C HIS A 185 -3.09 5.15 -8.32
N CYS A 186 -3.55 5.03 -7.08
CA CYS A 186 -4.92 4.62 -6.77
C CYS A 186 -5.94 5.66 -7.25
N TYR A 187 -5.64 6.95 -7.09
CA TYR A 187 -6.52 8.03 -7.54
C TYR A 187 -6.60 8.12 -9.06
N LYS A 188 -5.49 7.91 -9.79
CA LYS A 188 -5.49 7.94 -11.26
C LYS A 188 -6.24 6.78 -11.89
N GLU A 189 -6.29 5.64 -11.22
CA GLU A 189 -7.02 4.45 -11.67
C GLU A 189 -8.53 4.56 -11.41
N TRP A 190 -8.92 5.39 -10.42
CA TRP A 190 -10.30 5.59 -10.01
C TRP A 190 -11.03 6.64 -10.87
#